data_AF-A0A935XEJ3-F1
#
_entry.id   AF-A0A935XEJ3-F1
#
_cell.length_a   1.000
_cell.length_b   1.000
_cell.length_c   1.000
_cell.angle_alpha   90.00
_cell.angle_beta   90.00
_cell.angle_gamma   90.00
#
_symmetry.space_group_name_H-M   'P 1'
#
loop_
_entity.id
_entity.type
_entity.pdbx_description
1 polymer ?
#
loop_
_entity_poly.entity_id
_entity_poly.type
_entity_poly.pdbx_seq_one_letter_code
_entity_poly.pdbx_strand_id
1 'polypeptide(L)'
;MPVAPCPVRAVDGPVQPVDYRGAVSAVAPYVDRIAGARRTLEATQRSLEARQVERDAWRRSAEDALAGLGVAIDRQFAAWGLTPTEGEVALLLLKGYGHKQIAGDTGRSERTVRQHAVAVYQKAGLGGRAELAAFFLQDLMLPGERGKGP
;
A
#
# COMPACT_ATOMS: atom_id res chain seq x y z
N MET A 1 -30.69 -72.64 -12.94
CA MET A 1 -29.49 -73.34 -12.42
C MET A 1 -28.94 -72.53 -11.25
N PRO A 2 -28.83 -73.10 -10.04
CA PRO A 2 -28.40 -72.37 -8.84
C PRO A 2 -26.87 -72.23 -8.80
N VAL A 3 -26.40 -71.03 -8.47
CA VAL A 3 -24.98 -70.73 -8.22
C VAL A 3 -24.65 -71.19 -6.80
N ALA A 4 -23.70 -72.09 -6.63
CA ALA A 4 -23.25 -72.53 -5.32
C ALA A 4 -22.54 -71.37 -4.58
N PRO A 5 -22.80 -71.17 -3.28
CA PRO A 5 -22.11 -70.14 -2.51
C PRO A 5 -20.62 -70.47 -2.34
N CYS A 6 -19.74 -69.50 -2.63
CA CYS A 6 -18.30 -69.62 -2.37
C CYS A 6 -18.04 -69.81 -0.87
N PRO A 7 -17.18 -70.76 -0.46
CA PRO A 7 -16.88 -70.96 0.94
C PRO A 7 -16.00 -69.81 1.45
N VAL A 8 -16.58 -68.94 2.28
CA VAL A 8 -15.79 -68.02 3.10
C VAL A 8 -15.09 -68.83 4.18
N ARG A 9 -13.77 -68.94 4.07
CA ARG A 9 -12.93 -69.62 5.06
C ARG A 9 -12.85 -68.72 6.29
N ALA A 10 -13.46 -69.12 7.40
CA ALA A 10 -13.28 -68.47 8.68
C ALA A 10 -11.81 -68.55 9.08
N VAL A 11 -11.17 -67.40 9.28
CA VAL A 11 -9.83 -67.29 9.84
C VAL A 11 -9.93 -67.32 11.36
N ASP A 12 -10.14 -68.50 11.93
CA ASP A 12 -10.09 -68.74 13.38
C ASP A 12 -8.62 -68.88 13.84
N GLY A 13 -7.85 -67.81 13.66
CA GLY A 13 -6.49 -67.68 14.20
C GLY A 13 -6.46 -66.67 15.35
N PRO A 14 -5.65 -66.88 16.40
CA PRO A 14 -5.54 -65.90 17.48
C PRO A 14 -4.99 -64.59 16.93
N VAL A 15 -5.76 -63.51 17.07
CA VAL A 15 -5.31 -62.16 16.74
C VAL A 15 -4.16 -61.82 17.69
N GLN A 16 -2.93 -61.88 17.18
CA GLN A 16 -1.75 -61.52 17.96
C GLN A 16 -1.73 -60.00 18.15
N PRO A 17 -1.51 -59.49 19.37
CA PRO A 17 -1.41 -58.06 19.60
C PRO A 17 -0.21 -57.51 18.83
N VAL A 18 -0.45 -56.57 17.92
CA VAL A 18 0.61 -55.87 17.20
C VAL A 18 1.25 -54.86 18.18
N ASP A 19 2.56 -54.96 18.40
CA ASP A 19 3.29 -53.99 19.23
C ASP A 19 3.59 -52.71 18.44
N TYR A 20 2.74 -51.71 18.63
CA TYR A 20 2.88 -50.40 17.99
C TYR A 20 3.95 -49.50 18.66
N ARG A 21 4.56 -49.91 19.78
CA ARG A 21 5.45 -49.05 20.57
C ARG A 21 6.69 -48.59 19.80
N GLY A 22 7.28 -49.47 18.97
CA GLY A 22 8.42 -49.14 18.12
C GLY A 22 8.05 -48.16 16.99
N ALA A 23 6.88 -48.34 16.37
CA ALA A 23 6.39 -47.46 15.32
C ALA A 23 6.10 -46.04 15.83
N VAL A 24 5.54 -45.93 17.05
CA VAL A 24 5.26 -44.63 17.69
C VAL A 24 6.57 -43.87 17.97
N SER A 25 7.62 -44.54 18.44
CA SER A 25 8.92 -43.90 18.68
C SER A 25 9.60 -43.40 17.40
N ALA A 26 9.40 -44.08 16.27
CA ALA A 26 10.01 -43.69 14.99
C ALA A 26 9.37 -42.42 14.40
N VAL A 27 8.08 -42.17 14.66
CA VAL A 27 7.33 -41.04 14.09
C VAL A 27 7.33 -39.81 15.02
N ALA A 28 7.52 -40.00 16.33
CA ALA A 28 7.58 -38.92 17.33
C ALA A 28 8.43 -37.68 16.94
N PRO A 29 9.69 -37.79 16.45
CA PRO A 29 10.49 -36.61 16.10
C PRO A 29 9.92 -35.82 14.92
N TYR A 30 9.14 -36.45 14.04
CA TYR A 30 8.48 -35.80 12.92
C TYR A 30 7.27 -34.97 13.39
N VAL A 31 6.50 -35.50 14.35
CA VAL A 31 5.38 -34.80 14.97
C VAL A 31 5.86 -33.53 15.68
N ASP A 32 6.94 -33.62 16.46
CA ASP A 32 7.51 -32.46 17.15
C ASP A 32 8.04 -31.39 16.19
N ARG A 33 8.67 -31.82 15.08
CA ARG A 33 9.15 -30.90 14.03
C ARG A 33 7.99 -30.17 13.35
N ILE A 34 6.91 -30.88 13.02
CA ILE A 34 5.70 -30.26 12.44
C ILE A 34 5.04 -29.31 13.44
N ALA A 35 4.91 -29.71 14.69
CA ALA A 35 4.35 -28.86 15.73
C ALA A 35 5.20 -27.60 15.96
N GLY A 36 6.52 -27.72 15.93
CA GLY A 36 7.46 -26.60 15.98
C GLY A 36 7.33 -25.67 14.78
N ALA A 37 7.32 -26.22 13.56
CA ALA A 37 7.14 -25.45 12.33
C ALA A 37 5.81 -24.68 12.32
N ARG A 38 4.72 -25.28 12.80
CA ARG A 38 3.42 -24.63 12.91
C ARG A 38 3.44 -23.48 13.91
N ARG A 39 4.06 -23.65 15.08
CA ARG A 39 4.24 -22.57 16.07
C ARG A 39 5.03 -21.39 15.50
N THR A 40 6.10 -21.69 14.76
CA THR A 40 6.92 -20.65 14.10
C THR A 40 6.14 -19.91 13.02
N LEU A 41 5.35 -20.62 12.21
CA LEU A 41 4.50 -20.01 11.18
C LEU A 41 3.45 -19.09 11.81
N GLU A 42 2.74 -19.58 12.84
CA GLU A 42 1.74 -18.79 13.57
C GLU A 42 2.36 -17.55 14.22
N ALA A 43 3.53 -17.69 14.86
CA ALA A 43 4.24 -16.55 15.44
C ALA A 43 4.65 -15.52 14.37
N THR A 44 5.11 -15.99 13.21
CA THR A 44 5.47 -15.14 12.06
C THR A 44 4.24 -14.43 11.50
N GLN A 45 3.14 -15.14 11.29
CA GLN A 45 1.86 -14.55 10.85
C GLN A 45 1.39 -13.46 11.80
N ARG A 46 1.36 -13.72 13.11
CA ARG A 46 0.99 -12.69 14.11
C ARG A 46 1.89 -11.45 14.03
N SER A 47 3.20 -11.64 13.83
CA SER A 47 4.14 -10.52 13.68
C SER A 47 3.89 -9.71 12.40
N LEU A 48 3.45 -10.36 11.31
CA LEU A 48 3.12 -9.69 10.06
C LEU A 48 1.81 -8.92 10.20
N GLU A 49 0.79 -9.53 10.80
CA GLU A 49 -0.50 -8.89 11.07
C GLU A 49 -0.34 -7.65 11.93
N ALA A 50 0.45 -7.72 13.02
CA ALA A 50 0.72 -6.57 13.87
C ALA A 50 1.40 -5.41 13.10
N ARG A 51 2.38 -5.72 12.24
CA ARG A 51 3.05 -4.72 11.38
C ARG A 51 2.13 -4.15 10.29
N GLN A 52 1.20 -4.96 9.79
CA GLN A 52 0.21 -4.51 8.80
C GLN A 52 -0.76 -3.52 9.43
N VAL A 53 -1.28 -3.81 10.62
CA VAL A 53 -2.17 -2.89 11.35
C VAL A 53 -1.51 -1.53 11.58
N GLU A 54 -0.24 -1.51 12.01
CA GLU A 54 0.53 -0.28 12.20
C GLU A 54 0.70 0.50 10.88
N ARG A 55 1.11 -0.18 9.81
CA ARG A 55 1.23 0.44 8.49
C ARG A 55 -0.08 0.98 7.97
N ASP A 56 -1.17 0.26 8.17
CA ASP A 56 -2.49 0.65 7.66
C ASP A 56 -3.06 1.82 8.45
N ALA A 57 -2.75 1.92 9.75
CA ALA A 57 -3.06 3.10 10.55
C ALA A 57 -2.23 4.32 10.08
N TRP A 58 -0.93 4.13 9.81
CA TRP A 58 -0.08 5.18 9.25
C TRP A 58 -0.56 5.64 7.87
N ARG A 59 -0.89 4.69 6.97
CA ARG A 59 -1.42 4.98 5.63
C ARG A 59 -2.72 5.79 5.72
N ARG A 60 -3.67 5.38 6.56
CA ARG A 60 -4.92 6.13 6.76
C ARG A 60 -4.67 7.56 7.25
N SER A 61 -3.81 7.71 8.26
CA SER A 61 -3.46 9.03 8.80
C SER A 61 -2.79 9.92 7.74
N ALA A 62 -1.93 9.33 6.90
CA ALA A 62 -1.30 10.03 5.78
C ALA A 62 -2.32 10.40 4.69
N GLU A 63 -3.24 9.51 4.35
CA GLU A 63 -4.33 9.75 3.40
C GLU A 63 -5.23 10.92 3.86
N ASP A 64 -5.62 10.94 5.14
CA ASP A 64 -6.42 12.02 5.73
C ASP A 64 -5.69 13.37 5.68
N ALA A 65 -4.40 13.39 6.05
CA ALA A 65 -3.58 14.60 6.00
C ALA A 65 -3.41 15.12 4.56
N LEU A 66 -3.16 14.23 3.60
CA LEU A 66 -3.03 14.58 2.19
C LEU A 66 -4.36 15.06 1.58
N ALA A 67 -5.49 14.48 1.99
CA ALA A 67 -6.80 14.94 1.58
C ALA A 67 -7.06 16.38 2.06
N GLY A 68 -6.72 16.69 3.32
CA GLY A 68 -6.79 18.05 3.86
C GLY A 68 -5.93 19.05 3.07
N LEU A 69 -4.71 18.66 2.71
CA LEU A 69 -3.83 19.47 1.86
C LEU A 69 -4.43 19.71 0.47
N GLY A 70 -5.01 18.68 -0.16
CA GLY A 70 -5.68 18.80 -1.45
C GLY A 70 -6.79 19.85 -1.44
N VAL A 71 -7.65 19.84 -0.42
CA VAL A 71 -8.71 20.84 -0.25
C VAL A 71 -8.14 22.26 -0.06
N ALA A 72 -7.02 22.40 0.66
CA ALA A 72 -6.37 23.69 0.83
C ALA A 72 -5.79 24.22 -0.50
N ILE A 73 -5.17 23.36 -1.31
CA ILE A 73 -4.68 23.69 -2.64
C ILE A 73 -5.82 24.17 -3.54
N ASP A 74 -6.94 23.43 -3.58
CA ASP A 74 -8.09 23.79 -4.41
C ASP A 74 -8.68 25.15 -4.03
N ARG A 75 -8.78 25.44 -2.72
CA ARG A 75 -9.21 26.76 -2.23
C ARG A 75 -8.26 27.87 -2.66
N GLN A 76 -6.96 27.62 -2.60
CA GLN A 76 -5.97 28.60 -3.04
C GLN A 76 -6.04 28.84 -4.55
N PHE A 77 -6.22 27.79 -5.36
CA PHE A 77 -6.40 27.90 -6.80
C PHE A 77 -7.66 28.69 -7.15
N ALA A 78 -8.75 28.48 -6.41
CA ALA A 78 -9.96 29.29 -6.55
C ALA A 78 -9.72 30.76 -6.17
N ALA A 79 -8.96 31.03 -5.11
CA ALA A 79 -8.59 32.39 -4.70
C ALA A 79 -7.76 33.14 -5.75
N TRP A 80 -6.89 32.42 -6.48
CA TRP A 80 -6.16 32.98 -7.63
C TRP A 80 -7.01 33.09 -8.92
N GLY A 81 -8.26 32.62 -8.91
CA GLY A 81 -9.12 32.66 -10.10
C GLY A 81 -8.62 31.74 -11.23
N LEU A 82 -8.02 30.61 -10.87
CA LEU A 82 -7.63 29.60 -11.85
C LEU A 82 -8.86 28.91 -12.43
N THR A 83 -8.86 28.69 -13.74
CA THR A 83 -9.81 27.82 -14.42
C THR A 83 -9.54 26.35 -14.09
N PRO A 84 -10.49 25.42 -14.30
CA PRO A 84 -10.25 23.99 -14.07
C PRO A 84 -9.02 23.44 -14.81
N THR A 85 -8.80 23.89 -16.06
CA THR A 85 -7.63 23.50 -16.86
C THR A 85 -6.33 24.06 -16.29
N GLU A 86 -6.34 25.31 -15.82
CA GLU A 86 -5.16 25.92 -15.20
C GLU A 86 -4.82 25.26 -13.86
N GLY A 87 -5.83 24.92 -13.05
CA GLY A 87 -5.66 24.16 -11.82
C GLY A 87 -5.09 22.77 -12.05
N GLU A 88 -5.57 22.05 -13.07
CA GLU A 88 -5.01 20.75 -13.49
C GLU A 88 -3.51 20.86 -13.82
N VAL A 89 -3.13 21.84 -14.64
CA VAL A 89 -1.73 22.09 -15.00
C VAL A 89 -0.90 22.50 -13.78
N ALA A 90 -1.41 23.39 -12.93
CA ALA A 90 -0.74 23.85 -11.72
C ALA A 90 -0.46 22.70 -10.74
N LEU A 91 -1.42 21.79 -10.56
CA LEU A 91 -1.27 20.62 -9.71
C LEU A 91 -0.19 19.68 -10.24
N LEU A 92 -0.15 19.42 -11.55
CA LEU A 92 0.89 18.57 -12.14
C LEU A 92 2.28 19.22 -12.06
N LEU A 93 2.37 20.54 -12.23
CA LEU A 93 3.63 21.28 -12.04
C LEU A 93 4.15 21.14 -10.60
N LEU A 94 3.27 21.26 -9.61
CA LEU A 94 3.55 21.08 -8.19
C LEU A 94 4.01 19.65 -7.88
N LYS A 95 3.41 18.64 -8.53
CA LYS A 95 3.82 17.24 -8.43
C LYS A 95 5.17 16.91 -9.08
N GLY A 96 5.84 17.87 -9.71
CA GLY A 96 7.15 17.63 -10.31
C GLY A 96 7.13 17.32 -11.83
N TYR A 97 5.96 17.33 -12.48
CA TYR A 97 5.87 17.03 -13.91
C TYR A 97 6.40 18.17 -14.80
N GLY A 98 7.12 17.83 -15.86
CA GLY A 98 7.54 18.76 -16.90
C GLY A 98 6.44 19.01 -17.94
N HIS A 99 6.52 20.11 -18.69
CA HIS A 99 5.50 20.48 -19.68
C HIS A 99 5.22 19.39 -20.72
N LYS A 100 6.25 18.64 -21.14
CA LYS A 100 6.11 17.52 -22.08
C LYS A 100 5.31 16.36 -21.48
N GLN A 101 5.50 16.05 -20.20
CA GLN A 101 4.76 14.99 -19.52
C GLN A 101 3.29 15.42 -19.34
N ILE A 102 3.08 16.66 -18.89
CA ILE A 102 1.74 17.24 -18.74
C ILE A 102 0.99 17.25 -20.07
N ALA A 103 1.67 17.60 -21.17
CA ALA A 103 1.09 17.55 -22.52
C ALA A 103 0.59 16.13 -22.87
N GLY A 104 1.40 15.11 -22.57
CA GLY A 104 1.01 13.71 -22.74
C GLY A 104 -0.18 13.30 -21.89
N ASP A 105 -0.15 13.61 -20.60
CA ASP A 105 -1.18 13.20 -19.63
C ASP A 105 -2.53 13.90 -19.89
N THR A 106 -2.49 15.14 -20.39
CA THR A 106 -3.68 15.97 -20.59
C THR A 106 -4.18 16.00 -22.04
N GLY A 107 -3.50 15.33 -22.97
CA GLY A 107 -3.84 15.32 -24.40
C GLY A 107 -3.69 16.69 -25.11
N ARG A 108 -2.94 17.62 -24.51
CA ARG A 108 -2.75 18.99 -25.03
C ARG A 108 -1.36 19.16 -25.61
N SER A 109 -1.18 20.16 -26.48
CA SER A 109 0.16 20.47 -26.99
C SER A 109 1.06 21.04 -25.88
N GLU A 110 2.37 20.81 -25.95
CA GLU A 110 3.32 21.39 -24.98
C GLU A 110 3.26 22.93 -24.99
N ARG A 111 2.99 23.53 -26.16
CA ARG A 111 2.77 24.99 -26.28
C ARG A 111 1.56 25.44 -25.45
N THR A 112 0.44 24.72 -25.53
CA THR A 112 -0.77 25.00 -24.76
C THR A 112 -0.52 24.87 -23.26
N VAL A 113 0.19 23.83 -22.84
CA VAL A 113 0.58 23.63 -21.42
C VAL A 113 1.44 24.79 -20.93
N ARG A 114 2.44 25.24 -21.71
CA ARG A 114 3.27 26.40 -21.36
C ARG A 114 2.44 27.67 -21.23
N GLN A 115 1.45 27.89 -22.10
CA GLN A 115 0.54 29.03 -22.01
C GLN A 115 -0.28 29.00 -20.72
N HIS A 116 -0.84 27.84 -20.36
CA HIS A 116 -1.53 27.68 -19.08
C HIS A 116 -0.61 27.90 -17.89
N ALA A 117 0.61 27.38 -17.92
CA ALA A 117 1.59 27.60 -16.85
C ALA A 117 1.90 29.10 -16.65
N VAL A 118 2.09 29.85 -17.74
CA VAL A 118 2.30 31.30 -17.67
C VAL A 118 1.08 32.02 -17.08
N ALA A 119 -0.13 31.65 -17.50
CA ALA A 119 -1.36 32.22 -16.95
C ALA A 119 -1.51 31.92 -15.45
N VAL A 120 -1.16 30.70 -15.01
CA VAL A 120 -1.12 30.32 -13.59
C VAL A 120 -0.17 31.24 -12.81
N TYR A 121 1.07 31.41 -13.29
CA TYR A 121 2.06 32.25 -12.62
C TYR A 121 1.60 33.72 -12.54
N GLN A 122 1.04 34.26 -13.61
CA GLN A 122 0.51 35.63 -13.63
C GLN A 122 -0.65 35.82 -12.65
N LYS A 123 -1.60 34.88 -12.61
CA LYS A 123 -2.75 34.93 -11.69
C LYS A 123 -2.36 34.75 -10.23
N ALA A 124 -1.36 33.90 -9.97
CA ALA A 124 -0.83 33.68 -8.64
C ALA A 124 0.13 34.79 -8.16
N GLY A 125 0.60 35.66 -9.07
CA GLY A 125 1.60 36.69 -8.76
C GLY A 125 3.00 36.11 -8.50
N LEU A 126 3.33 34.99 -9.14
CA LEU A 126 4.57 34.23 -8.92
C LEU A 126 5.48 34.31 -10.14
N GLY A 127 6.79 34.31 -9.92
CA GLY A 127 7.83 34.39 -10.95
C GLY A 127 8.04 33.08 -11.73
N GLY A 128 7.48 31.97 -11.27
CA GLY A 128 7.51 30.71 -12.01
C GLY A 128 7.34 29.47 -11.15
N ARG A 129 7.82 28.34 -11.68
CA ARG A 129 7.60 27.01 -11.09
C ARG A 129 8.20 26.85 -9.70
N ALA A 130 9.40 27.38 -9.48
CA ALA A 130 10.08 27.28 -8.20
C ALA A 130 9.31 28.05 -7.11
N GLU A 131 8.83 29.25 -7.43
CA GLU A 131 8.02 30.06 -6.51
C GLU A 131 6.64 29.44 -6.28
N LEU A 132 6.02 28.83 -7.29
CA LEU A 132 4.79 28.04 -7.11
C LEU A 132 4.99 26.90 -6.12
N ALA A 133 6.09 26.15 -6.23
CA ALA A 133 6.40 25.09 -5.28
C ALA A 133 6.71 25.66 -3.89
N ALA A 134 7.48 26.74 -3.81
CA ALA A 134 7.81 27.40 -2.56
C ALA A 134 6.55 27.89 -1.83
N PHE A 135 5.59 28.50 -2.53
CA PHE A 135 4.35 29.00 -1.92
C PHE A 135 3.61 27.92 -1.10
N PHE A 136 3.53 26.68 -1.60
CA PHE A 136 2.85 25.59 -0.91
C PHE A 136 3.74 24.84 0.10
N LEU A 137 5.06 24.89 -0.05
CA LEU A 137 6.00 24.14 0.78
C LEU A 137 6.67 24.97 1.87
N GLN A 138 6.63 26.31 1.79
CA GLN A 138 7.33 27.20 2.72
C GLN A 138 6.81 27.06 4.16
N ASP A 139 5.51 26.88 4.34
CA ASP A 139 4.89 26.67 5.65
C ASP A 139 4.87 25.19 6.08
N LEU A 140 5.37 24.29 5.23
CA LEU A 140 5.54 22.88 5.58
C LEU A 140 6.75 22.75 6.51
N MET A 141 6.52 23.01 7.80
CA MET A 141 7.55 22.87 8.83
C MET A 141 8.08 21.43 8.84
N LEU A 142 9.34 21.27 8.44
CA LEU A 142 10.06 20.03 8.65
C LEU A 142 10.29 19.82 10.15
N PRO A 143 10.22 18.58 10.66
CA PRO A 143 10.53 18.29 12.06
C PRO A 143 11.97 18.76 12.40
N GLY A 144 12.12 19.92 13.01
CA GLY A 144 13.42 20.53 13.33
C GLY A 144 13.43 22.06 13.38
N GLU A 145 12.49 22.71 12.68
CA GLU A 145 12.39 24.19 12.59
C GLU A 145 11.76 24.85 13.84
N ARG A 146 11.32 24.06 14.83
CA ARG A 146 10.65 24.52 16.07
C ARG A 146 11.52 25.38 17.01
N GLY A 147 12.75 25.72 16.64
CA GLY A 147 13.76 26.31 17.53
C GLY A 147 14.33 27.67 17.13
N LYS A 148 13.93 28.27 16.01
CA LYS A 148 14.45 29.58 15.61
C LYS A 148 13.33 30.61 15.47
N GLY A 149 12.80 31.02 16.63
CA GLY A 149 12.14 32.33 16.74
C GLY A 149 13.18 33.46 16.69
N PRO A 150 12.76 34.69 16.36
CA PRO A 150 13.66 35.84 16.18
C PRO A 150 14.47 36.19 17.43
#